data_AF-A0A8T4NBR5-F1
#
_entry.id   AF-A0A8T4NBR5-F1
#
_cell.length_a   1.000
_cell.length_b   1.000
_cell.length_c   1.000
_cell.angle_alpha   90.00
_cell.angle_beta   90.00
_cell.angle_gamma   90.00
#
_symmetry.space_group_name_H-M   'P 1'
#
loop_
_entity.id
_entity.type
_entity.pdbx_description
1 polymer ?
#
loop_
_entity_poly.entity_id
_entity_poly.type
_entity_poly.pdbx_seq_one_letter_code
_entity_poly.pdbx_strand_id
1 'polypeptide(L)'
;MKENFTKYEIARILGARALQIAMDAPLLVKISEENLKSFKYDALKIAEYEFNAGALPITINRPLPQKRKDKLVSVKEEKISDEEIVAKEQEVEKEIVEDAGELGLVEEEDIEVETPPSEE
;
A
#
# COMPACT_ATOMS: atom_id res chain seq x y z
N MET A 1 -23.48 24.96 10.48
CA MET A 1 -23.32 24.02 9.36
C MET A 1 -23.55 22.61 9.89
N LYS A 2 -24.76 22.06 9.75
CA LYS A 2 -25.00 20.61 9.93
C LYS A 2 -25.09 19.98 8.53
N GLU A 3 -24.08 20.21 7.71
CA GLU A 3 -23.83 19.29 6.60
C GLU A 3 -23.06 18.13 7.23
N ASN A 4 -23.65 16.94 7.21
CA ASN A 4 -23.09 15.77 7.87
C ASN A 4 -21.80 15.36 7.15
N PHE A 5 -20.68 15.94 7.59
CA PHE A 5 -19.37 15.47 7.21
C PHE A 5 -19.18 14.03 7.70
N THR A 6 -18.54 13.20 6.88
CA THR A 6 -18.15 11.85 7.31
C THR A 6 -17.04 11.93 8.36
N LYS A 7 -16.86 10.89 9.17
CA LYS A 7 -15.76 10.82 10.14
C LYS A 7 -14.37 11.04 9.51
N TYR A 8 -14.20 10.64 8.25
CA TYR A 8 -12.96 10.80 7.49
C TYR A 8 -12.74 12.24 7.06
N GLU A 9 -13.81 12.91 6.64
CA GLU A 9 -13.79 14.33 6.27
C GLU A 9 -13.48 15.20 7.48
N ILE A 10 -14.13 14.95 8.62
CA ILE A 10 -13.87 15.67 9.87
C ILE A 10 -12.40 15.50 10.28
N ALA A 11 -11.89 14.27 10.29
CA ALA A 11 -10.49 14.00 10.62
C ALA A 11 -9.52 14.72 9.67
N ARG A 12 -9.81 14.73 8.37
CA ARG A 12 -9.00 15.43 7.35
C ARG A 12 -9.01 16.94 7.55
N ILE A 13 -10.18 17.52 7.83
CA ILE A 13 -10.36 18.95 8.08
C ILE A 13 -9.58 19.38 9.31
N LEU A 14 -9.77 18.69 10.44
CA LEU A 14 -9.08 18.99 11.69
C LEU A 14 -7.57 18.83 11.55
N GLY A 15 -7.10 17.76 10.91
CA GLY A 15 -5.67 17.53 10.68
C GLY A 15 -5.03 18.61 9.79
N ALA A 16 -5.68 18.95 8.68
CA ALA A 16 -5.19 20.01 7.79
C ALA A 16 -5.17 21.37 8.48
N ARG A 17 -6.21 21.68 9.27
CA ARG A 17 -6.29 22.96 9.99
C ARG A 17 -5.31 23.05 11.15
N ALA A 18 -5.14 21.97 11.92
CA ALA A 18 -4.14 21.90 12.98
C ALA A 18 -2.72 22.10 12.42
N LEU A 19 -2.43 21.51 11.26
CA LEU A 19 -1.15 21.73 10.57
C LEU A 19 -0.96 23.21 10.18
N GLN A 20 -1.99 23.87 9.66
CA GLN A 20 -1.93 25.30 9.34
C GLN A 20 -1.61 26.13 10.59
N ILE A 21 -2.29 25.87 11.71
CA ILE A 21 -2.07 26.57 12.98
C ILE A 21 -0.64 26.34 13.49
N ALA A 22 -0.11 25.13 13.36
CA ALA A 22 1.27 24.81 13.72
C ALA A 22 2.30 25.53 12.83
N MET A 23 1.89 25.99 11.64
CA MET A 23 2.69 26.84 10.73
C MET A 23 2.35 28.33 10.90
N ASP A 24 1.91 28.74 12.09
CA ASP A 24 1.56 30.12 12.46
C ASP A 24 0.47 30.75 11.57
N ALA A 25 -0.41 29.94 10.98
CA ALA A 25 -1.56 30.47 10.25
C ALA A 25 -2.50 31.25 11.18
N PRO A 26 -3.15 32.32 10.69
CA PRO A 26 -4.03 33.14 11.51
C PRO A 26 -5.26 32.36 11.99
N LEU A 27 -5.63 32.60 13.24
CA LEU A 27 -6.85 32.08 13.85
C LEU A 27 -8.08 32.86 13.34
N LEU A 28 -9.10 32.13 12.91
CA LEU A 28 -10.35 32.66 12.36
C LEU A 28 -11.38 32.99 13.44
N VAL A 29 -11.19 32.47 14.66
CA VAL A 29 -12.06 32.74 15.81
C VAL A 29 -11.29 33.50 16.89
N LYS A 30 -11.96 34.44 17.56
CA LYS A 30 -11.42 35.12 18.74
C LYS A 30 -11.39 34.14 19.92
N ILE A 31 -10.19 33.67 20.28
CA ILE A 31 -9.99 32.81 21.44
C ILE A 31 -9.45 33.68 22.58
N SER A 32 -10.11 33.65 23.75
CA SER A 32 -9.60 34.33 24.94
C SER A 32 -8.31 33.67 25.45
N GLU A 33 -7.47 34.43 26.16
CA GLU A 33 -6.23 33.88 26.74
C GLU A 33 -6.49 32.72 27.71
N GLU A 34 -7.60 32.75 28.43
CA GLU A 34 -8.03 31.66 29.32
C GLU A 34 -8.30 30.36 28.56
N ASN A 35 -8.94 30.46 27.39
CA ASN A 35 -9.20 29.32 26.53
C ASN A 35 -7.92 28.80 25.87
N LEU A 36 -7.01 29.68 25.45
CA LEU A 36 -5.69 29.27 24.94
C LEU A 36 -4.88 28.49 25.99
N LYS A 37 -4.90 28.95 27.24
CA LYS A 37 -4.26 28.26 28.37
C LYS A 37 -4.92 26.91 28.66
N SER A 38 -6.25 26.80 28.61
CA SER A 38 -6.96 25.53 28.83
C SER A 38 -6.67 24.51 27.72
N PHE A 39 -6.51 24.98 26.48
CA PHE A 39 -6.08 24.16 25.35
C PHE A 39 -4.59 23.81 25.37
N LYS A 40 -3.80 24.40 26.29
CA LYS A 40 -2.33 24.27 26.35
C LYS A 40 -1.64 24.61 25.03
N TYR A 41 -2.22 25.53 24.25
CA TYR A 41 -1.73 25.91 22.92
C TYR A 41 -1.63 24.73 21.93
N ASP A 42 -2.42 23.67 22.14
CA ASP A 42 -2.50 22.53 21.23
C ASP A 42 -3.24 22.92 19.94
N ALA A 43 -2.54 22.83 18.81
CA ALA A 43 -3.08 23.15 17.50
C ALA A 43 -4.32 22.32 17.13
N LEU A 44 -4.40 21.06 17.60
CA LEU A 44 -5.55 20.20 17.32
C LEU A 44 -6.80 20.72 18.03
N LYS A 45 -6.69 21.09 19.30
CA LYS A 45 -7.82 21.63 20.09
C LYS A 45 -8.28 22.97 19.58
N ILE A 46 -7.34 23.81 19.12
CA ILE A 46 -7.65 25.08 18.49
C ILE A 46 -8.43 24.84 17.18
N ALA A 47 -7.98 23.90 16.35
CA ALA A 47 -8.70 23.52 15.12
C ALA A 47 -10.11 22.97 15.41
N GLU A 48 -10.27 22.15 16.45
CA GLU A 48 -11.59 21.65 16.90
C GLU A 48 -12.51 22.80 17.31
N TYR A 49 -11.99 23.77 18.05
CA TYR A 49 -12.75 24.94 18.46
C TYR A 49 -13.23 25.77 17.25
N GLU A 50 -12.35 26.02 16.28
CA GLU A 50 -12.71 26.74 15.05
C GLU A 50 -13.70 25.98 14.16
N PHE A 51 -13.55 24.65 14.08
CA PHE A 51 -14.48 23.78 13.38
C PHE A 51 -15.88 23.82 14.01
N ASN A 52 -15.96 23.72 15.34
CA ASN A 52 -17.23 23.80 16.07
C ASN A 52 -17.89 25.18 15.98
N ALA A 53 -17.09 26.25 15.87
CA ALA A 53 -17.58 27.59 15.62
C ALA A 53 -18.08 27.79 14.16
N GLY A 54 -17.83 26.84 13.26
CA GLY A 54 -18.22 26.93 11.85
C GLY A 54 -17.49 28.04 11.07
N ALA A 55 -16.32 28.45 11.55
CA ALA A 55 -15.54 29.55 10.97
C ALA A 55 -14.64 29.12 9.80
N LEU A 56 -14.46 27.81 9.59
CA LEU A 56 -13.56 27.28 8.57
C LEU A 56 -14.20 27.35 7.16
N PRO A 57 -13.62 28.11 6.21
CA PRO A 57 -14.12 28.20 4.84
C PRO A 57 -13.63 27.00 4.00
N ILE A 58 -14.10 25.80 4.32
CA ILE A 58 -13.66 24.55 3.67
C ILE A 58 -14.80 23.95 2.85
N THR A 59 -14.50 23.61 1.60
CA THR A 59 -15.40 22.86 0.71
C THR A 59 -14.80 21.48 0.45
N ILE A 60 -15.62 20.43 0.53
CA ILE A 60 -15.17 19.05 0.29
C ILE A 60 -15.60 18.61 -1.10
N ASN A 61 -14.63 18.23 -1.93
CA ASN A 61 -14.91 17.57 -3.20
C ASN A 61 -15.07 16.05 -2.99
N ARG A 62 -16.20 15.50 -3.43
CA ARG A 62 -16.54 14.07 -3.31
C ARG A 62 -16.59 13.42 -4.71
N PRO A 63 -15.43 13.18 -5.36
CA PRO A 63 -15.42 12.55 -6.68
C PRO A 63 -15.85 11.09 -6.58
N LEU A 64 -16.73 10.67 -7.48
CA LEU A 64 -17.04 9.26 -7.67
C LEU A 64 -15.88 8.57 -8.41
N PRO A 65 -15.66 7.26 -8.18
CA PRO A 65 -14.65 6.52 -8.92
C PRO A 65 -14.98 6.58 -10.42
N GLN A 66 -14.02 7.04 -11.21
CA GLN A 66 -14.13 7.07 -12.67
C GLN A 66 -13.56 5.77 -13.25
N LYS A 67 -14.24 5.20 -14.24
CA LYS A 67 -13.69 4.07 -15.00
C LYS A 67 -12.48 4.55 -15.80
N ARG A 68 -11.28 4.07 -15.46
CA ARG A 68 -10.11 4.23 -16.32
C ARG A 68 -10.33 3.39 -17.58
N LYS A 69 -10.11 3.98 -18.75
CA LYS A 69 -10.16 3.29 -20.05
C LYS A 69 -8.90 2.46 -20.30
N ASP A 70 -7.87 2.66 -19.47
CA ASP A 70 -6.63 1.92 -19.54
C ASP A 70 -6.95 0.45 -19.27
N LYS A 71 -6.72 -0.40 -20.27
CA LYS A 71 -6.76 -1.84 -20.09
C LYS A 71 -5.76 -2.15 -18.99
N LEU A 72 -6.18 -2.89 -17.96
CA LEU A 72 -5.26 -3.51 -17.03
C LEU A 72 -4.21 -4.22 -17.88
N VAL A 73 -2.93 -3.92 -17.66
CA VAL A 73 -1.84 -4.65 -18.30
C VAL A 73 -2.04 -6.09 -17.85
N SER A 74 -2.50 -6.94 -18.75
CA SER A 74 -2.44 -8.38 -18.52
C SER A 74 -0.98 -8.66 -18.19
N VAL A 75 -0.72 -9.21 -17.01
CA VAL A 75 0.58 -9.82 -16.74
C VAL A 75 0.84 -10.70 -17.97
N LYS A 76 1.97 -10.48 -18.66
CA LYS A 76 2.39 -11.43 -19.67
C LYS A 76 2.67 -12.71 -18.90
N GLU A 77 1.68 -13.56 -18.79
CA GLU A 77 1.93 -14.99 -18.60
C GLU A 77 2.72 -15.35 -19.85
N GLU A 78 4.05 -15.42 -19.71
CA GLU A 78 4.84 -16.13 -20.69
C GLU A 78 4.22 -17.52 -20.72
N LYS A 79 3.53 -17.84 -21.82
CA LYS A 79 3.10 -19.20 -22.10
C LYS A 79 4.38 -19.95 -22.41
N ILE A 80 5.09 -20.33 -21.37
CA ILE A 80 6.19 -21.27 -21.46
C ILE A 80 5.54 -22.57 -21.94
N SER A 81 6.01 -23.07 -23.07
CA SER A 81 5.50 -24.34 -23.61
C SER A 81 5.87 -25.49 -22.68
N ASP A 82 5.07 -26.56 -22.64
CA ASP A 82 5.31 -27.70 -21.75
C ASP A 82 6.72 -28.31 -21.97
N GLU A 83 7.24 -28.26 -23.20
CA GLU A 83 8.60 -28.69 -23.57
C GLU A 83 9.71 -27.85 -22.87
N GLU A 84 9.53 -26.54 -22.77
CA GLU A 84 10.50 -25.64 -22.12
C GLU A 84 10.50 -25.78 -20.60
N ILE A 85 9.38 -26.22 -20.01
CA ILE A 85 9.27 -26.54 -18.59
C ILE A 85 10.04 -27.83 -18.31
N VAL A 86 9.78 -28.89 -19.09
CA VAL A 86 10.45 -30.19 -18.94
C VAL A 86 11.96 -30.05 -19.16
N ALA A 87 12.40 -29.27 -20.14
CA ALA A 87 13.83 -29.03 -20.37
C ALA A 87 14.50 -28.34 -19.18
N LYS A 88 13.86 -27.33 -18.59
CA LYS A 88 14.37 -26.64 -17.39
C LYS A 88 14.37 -27.54 -16.16
N GLU A 89 13.36 -28.37 -15.98
CA GLU A 89 13.31 -29.34 -14.88
C GLU A 89 14.47 -30.34 -14.99
N GLN A 90 14.74 -30.87 -16.19
CA GLN A 90 15.86 -31.78 -16.43
C GLN A 90 17.23 -31.11 -16.25
N GLU A 91 17.38 -29.84 -16.61
CA GLU A 91 18.60 -29.08 -16.35
C GLU A 91 18.81 -28.85 -14.84
N VAL A 92 17.75 -28.49 -14.12
CA VAL A 92 17.79 -28.26 -12.67
C VAL A 92 18.06 -29.57 -11.92
N GLU A 93 17.47 -30.69 -12.31
CA GLU A 93 17.77 -32.00 -11.71
C GLU A 93 19.22 -32.41 -11.91
N LYS A 94 19.79 -32.18 -13.11
CA LYS A 94 21.21 -32.45 -13.38
C LYS A 94 22.12 -31.58 -12.51
N GLU A 95 21.83 -30.29 -12.40
CA GLU A 95 22.61 -29.37 -11.56
C GLU A 95 22.54 -29.77 -10.07
N ILE A 96 21.36 -30.17 -9.57
CA ILE A 96 21.21 -30.65 -8.20
C ILE A 96 21.99 -31.95 -7.96
N VAL A 97 21.98 -32.87 -8.92
CA VAL A 97 22.73 -34.14 -8.82
C VAL A 97 24.24 -33.89 -8.88
N GLU A 98 24.70 -33.00 -9.76
CA GLU A 98 26.11 -32.59 -9.84
C GLU A 98 26.59 -31.91 -8.55
N ASP A 99 25.82 -30.95 -8.02
CA ASP A 99 26.11 -30.28 -6.75
C ASP A 99 26.11 -31.27 -5.57
N ALA A 100 25.16 -32.20 -5.54
CA ALA A 100 25.10 -33.22 -4.50
C ALA A 100 26.28 -34.20 -4.58
N GLY A 101 26.72 -34.55 -5.79
CA GLY A 101 27.92 -35.35 -6.04
C GLY A 101 29.20 -34.63 -5.63
N GLU A 102 29.33 -33.33 -5.95
CA GLU A 102 30.48 -32.52 -5.54
C GLU A 102 30.55 -32.36 -4.01
N LEU A 103 29.39 -32.24 -3.35
CA LEU A 103 29.30 -32.19 -1.89
C LEU A 103 29.43 -33.57 -1.22
N GLY A 104 29.58 -34.66 -1.98
CA GLY A 104 29.75 -36.02 -1.46
C GLY A 104 28.52 -36.57 -0.75
N LEU A 105 27.33 -36.07 -1.10
CA LEU A 105 26.05 -36.45 -0.49
C LEU A 105 25.40 -37.68 -1.17
N VAL A 106 25.96 -38.16 -2.29
CA VAL A 106 25.48 -39.31 -3.08
C VAL A 106 26.68 -40.16 -3.55
N GLU A 107 26.61 -41.50 -3.43
CA GLU A 107 27.58 -42.44 -4.03
C GLU A 107 27.06 -42.90 -5.41
N GLU A 108 27.97 -43.15 -6.38
CA GLU A 108 27.65 -43.42 -7.81
C GLU A 108 26.63 -44.56 -8.06
N GLU A 109 26.35 -45.41 -7.06
CA GLU A 109 25.51 -46.60 -7.18
C GLU A 109 23.99 -46.34 -7.04
N ASP A 110 23.56 -45.16 -6.57
CA ASP A 110 22.12 -44.85 -6.34
C ASP A 110 21.44 -44.09 -7.50
N ILE A 111 22.12 -43.84 -8.62
CA ILE A 111 21.58 -43.06 -9.75
C ILE A 111 20.80 -43.98 -10.72
N GLU A 112 19.58 -44.35 -10.36
CA GLU A 112 18.61 -44.89 -11.33
C GLU A 112 18.04 -43.73 -12.18
N VAL A 113 18.60 -43.52 -13.37
CA VAL A 113 17.99 -42.64 -14.37
C VAL A 113 16.80 -43.39 -15.00
N GLU A 114 15.62 -43.27 -14.40
CA GLU A 114 14.37 -43.67 -15.09
C GLU A 114 14.16 -42.72 -16.29
N THR A 115 14.45 -43.23 -17.49
CA THR A 115 14.05 -42.55 -18.73
C THR A 115 12.55 -42.74 -18.94
N PRO A 116 11.76 -41.67 -19.14
CA PRO A 116 10.33 -41.82 -19.42
C PRO A 116 10.11 -42.54 -20.76
N PRO A 117 9.03 -43.34 -20.90
CA PRO A 117 8.77 -44.08 -22.12
C PRO A 117 8.57 -43.12 -23.29
N SER A 118 9.31 -43.36 -24.39
CA SER A 118 9.11 -42.67 -25.65
C SER A 118 7.68 -42.89 -26.13
N GLU A 119 6.88 -41.83 -26.19
CA GLU A 119 5.55 -41.87 -26.81
C GLU A 119 5.69 -42.08 -28.33
N GLU A 120 4.99 -43.09 -28.86
CA GLU A 120 4.81 -43.37 -30.31
C GLU A 120 3.87 -42.36 -30.99
#